data_AF-A0A356E093-F1
#
_entry.id   AF-A0A356E093-F1
#
_cell.length_a   1.000
_cell.length_b   1.000
_cell.length_c   1.000
_cell.angle_alpha   90.00
_cell.angle_beta   90.00
_cell.angle_gamma   90.00
#
_symmetry.space_group_name_H-M   'P 1'
#
loop_
_entity.id
_entity.type
_entity.pdbx_description
1 polymer ?
#
loop_
_entity_poly.entity_id
_entity_poly.type
_entity_poly.pdbx_seq_one_letter_code
_entity_poly.pdbx_strand_id
1 'polypeptide(L)'
;LLKNDGTLPLKRGMKIALIGALADHPYAMFGGYAAPVHLQGSHGPKETVPVLAKTIRSALEEVMGPDNVLFEPGCMLYESKVERAIFFPGDVQKEEGGNAHELSRDLGRIKLACEASSKADATVLV
;
A
#
# COMPACT_ATOMS: atom_id res chain seq x y z
N LEU A 1 3.88 -17.93 3.27
CA LEU A 1 5.34 -17.71 3.35
C LEU A 1 6.00 -18.49 2.21
N LEU A 2 6.53 -17.82 1.19
CA LEU A 2 7.12 -18.48 0.02
C LEU A 2 8.63 -18.78 0.18
N LYS A 3 9.36 -17.94 0.92
CA LYS A 3 10.80 -18.11 1.22
C LYS A 3 11.10 -17.53 2.61
N ASN A 4 12.02 -18.17 3.34
CA ASN A 4 12.64 -17.63 4.55
C ASN A 4 14.09 -18.13 4.61
N ASP A 5 15.04 -17.22 4.64
CA ASP A 5 16.49 -17.47 4.76
C ASP A 5 16.98 -17.40 6.22
N GLY A 6 16.06 -17.32 7.17
CA GLY A 6 16.35 -17.21 8.60
C GLY A 6 16.13 -15.80 9.15
N THR A 7 15.83 -14.81 8.31
CA THR A 7 15.51 -13.46 8.78
C THR A 7 14.20 -13.40 9.58
N LEU A 8 13.20 -14.21 9.23
CA LEU A 8 11.92 -14.23 9.95
C LEU A 8 11.90 -15.28 11.07
N PRO A 9 11.24 -15.00 12.21
CA PRO A 9 10.45 -13.79 12.50
C PRO A 9 11.32 -12.58 12.87
N LEU A 10 10.82 -11.38 12.56
CA LEU A 10 11.45 -10.13 13.00
C LEU A 10 11.37 -10.02 14.53
N LYS A 11 12.44 -9.54 15.15
CA LYS A 11 12.49 -9.29 16.59
C LYS A 11 11.78 -7.99 16.91
N ARG A 12 11.06 -7.93 18.03
CA ARG A 12 10.50 -6.67 18.55
C ARG A 12 11.63 -5.67 18.85
N GLY A 13 11.31 -4.38 18.71
CA GLY A 13 12.26 -3.29 18.98
C GLY A 13 13.28 -3.02 17.86
N MET A 14 13.27 -3.80 16.78
CA MET A 14 14.01 -3.45 15.56
C MET A 14 13.43 -2.18 14.93
N LYS A 15 14.31 -1.34 14.37
CA LYS A 15 13.91 -0.25 13.49
C LYS A 15 13.64 -0.81 12.10
N ILE A 16 12.44 -0.59 11.58
CA ILE A 16 11.96 -1.13 10.31
C ILE A 16 11.81 0.00 9.29
N ALA A 17 12.38 -0.18 8.11
CA ALA A 17 12.00 0.60 6.94
C ALA A 17 10.83 -0.10 6.25
N LEU A 18 9.65 0.49 6.31
CA LEU A 18 8.47 0.04 5.59
C LEU A 18 8.38 0.80 4.26
N ILE A 19 8.55 0.10 3.15
CA ILE A 19 8.68 0.71 1.83
C ILE A 19 7.63 0.12 0.88
N GLY A 20 6.84 0.97 0.24
CA GLY A 20 5.89 0.54 -0.78
C GLY A 20 4.61 1.35 -0.86
N ALA A 21 4.09 1.57 -2.07
CA ALA A 21 2.93 2.43 -2.30
C ALA A 21 1.64 1.91 -1.64
N LEU A 22 1.56 0.59 -1.39
CA LEU A 22 0.40 -0.04 -0.78
C LEU A 22 0.53 -0.20 0.74
N ALA A 23 1.71 0.07 1.32
CA ALA A 23 1.96 -0.17 2.74
C ALA A 23 1.06 0.65 3.67
N ASP A 24 0.60 1.83 3.22
CA ASP A 24 -0.29 2.70 3.99
C ASP A 24 -1.58 3.07 3.22
N HIS A 25 -1.95 2.26 2.22
CA HIS A 25 -3.13 2.53 1.43
C HIS A 25 -4.37 1.88 2.07
N PRO A 26 -5.46 2.63 2.33
CA PRO A 26 -6.62 2.15 3.10
C PRO A 26 -7.36 0.99 2.43
N TYR A 27 -7.22 0.85 1.11
CA TYR A 27 -7.84 -0.24 0.34
C TYR A 27 -6.92 -1.44 0.09
N ALA A 28 -5.62 -1.36 0.41
CA ALA A 28 -4.64 -2.39 0.01
C ALA A 28 -4.88 -3.76 0.66
N MET A 29 -5.58 -3.81 1.79
CA MET A 29 -5.91 -5.06 2.48
C MET A 29 -7.15 -5.77 1.93
N PHE A 30 -7.80 -5.20 0.91
CA PHE A 30 -9.09 -5.67 0.40
C PHE A 30 -9.00 -6.07 -1.07
N GLY A 31 -9.67 -7.17 -1.42
CA GLY A 31 -9.79 -7.63 -2.81
C GLY A 31 -10.89 -6.89 -3.59
N GLY A 32 -10.92 -7.07 -4.91
CA GLY A 32 -11.81 -6.34 -5.82
C GLY A 32 -13.32 -6.44 -5.54
N TYR A 33 -13.77 -7.53 -4.93
CA TYR A 33 -15.19 -7.75 -4.57
C TYR A 33 -15.52 -7.41 -3.11
N ALA A 34 -14.58 -6.85 -2.35
CA ALA A 34 -14.87 -6.31 -1.04
C ALA A 34 -15.44 -4.90 -1.17
N ALA A 35 -16.42 -4.54 -0.33
CA ALA A 35 -17.08 -3.23 -0.36
C ALA A 35 -16.12 -2.02 -0.42
N PRO A 36 -14.98 -1.97 0.31
CA PRO A 36 -13.99 -0.87 0.19
C PRO A 36 -13.49 -0.62 -1.23
N VAL A 37 -13.25 -1.68 -1.99
CA VAL A 37 -12.74 -1.59 -3.36
C VAL A 37 -13.89 -1.48 -4.35
N HIS A 38 -14.92 -2.32 -4.20
CA HIS A 38 -16.02 -2.41 -5.14
C HIS A 38 -16.85 -1.13 -5.24
N LEU A 39 -16.94 -0.35 -4.15
CA LEU A 39 -17.69 0.90 -4.09
C LEU A 39 -16.81 2.14 -4.31
N GLN A 40 -15.53 1.98 -4.64
CA GLN A 40 -14.61 3.08 -4.88
C GLN A 40 -15.10 3.96 -6.03
N GLY A 41 -15.21 5.26 -5.77
CA GLY A 41 -15.76 6.25 -6.70
C GLY A 41 -17.23 6.60 -6.46
N SER A 42 -17.96 5.76 -5.71
CA SER A 42 -19.30 6.07 -5.20
C SER A 42 -19.30 6.37 -3.71
N HIS A 43 -18.45 5.70 -2.93
CA HIS A 43 -18.27 5.91 -1.49
C HIS A 43 -16.79 5.98 -1.13
N GLY A 44 -16.46 6.77 -0.12
CA GLY A 44 -15.09 6.98 0.34
C GLY A 44 -14.61 5.90 1.32
N PRO A 45 -13.31 5.92 1.68
CA PRO A 45 -12.76 4.94 2.62
C PRO A 45 -13.38 5.06 4.01
N LYS A 46 -13.81 6.26 4.42
CA LYS A 46 -14.48 6.49 5.71
C LYS A 46 -15.80 5.71 5.86
N GLU A 47 -16.49 5.45 4.76
CA GLU A 47 -17.80 4.79 4.76
C GLU A 47 -17.67 3.28 4.53
N THR A 48 -16.61 2.87 3.82
CA THR A 48 -16.50 1.51 3.28
C THR A 48 -15.46 0.66 4.00
N VAL A 49 -14.37 1.26 4.50
CA VAL A 49 -13.32 0.54 5.23
C VAL A 49 -13.80 0.28 6.66
N PRO A 50 -13.82 -0.99 7.13
CA PRO A 50 -14.16 -1.30 8.52
C PRO A 50 -13.26 -0.55 9.50
N VAL A 51 -13.85 0.00 10.57
CA VAL A 51 -13.13 0.82 11.58
C VAL A 51 -11.95 0.10 12.23
N LEU A 52 -12.02 -1.23 12.35
CA LEU A 52 -10.96 -2.05 12.94
C LEU A 52 -9.89 -2.50 11.93
N ALA A 53 -10.08 -2.21 10.64
CA ALA A 53 -9.10 -2.56 9.62
C ALA A 53 -7.85 -1.69 9.76
N LYS A 54 -6.69 -2.31 9.53
CA LYS A 54 -5.38 -1.68 9.65
C LYS A 54 -4.66 -1.72 8.32
N THR A 55 -3.95 -0.66 7.98
CA THR A 55 -2.93 -0.72 6.92
C THR A 55 -1.76 -1.57 7.41
N ILE A 56 -0.86 -1.96 6.51
CA ILE A 56 0.37 -2.66 6.93
C ILE A 56 1.18 -1.75 7.85
N ARG A 57 1.25 -0.46 7.53
CA ARG A 57 1.89 0.56 8.38
C ARG A 57 1.29 0.60 9.77
N SER A 58 -0.02 0.82 9.90
CA SER A 58 -0.63 0.99 11.22
C SER A 58 -0.53 -0.29 12.06
N ALA A 59 -0.63 -1.46 11.44
CA ALA A 59 -0.42 -2.74 12.12
C ALA A 59 1.04 -2.92 12.57
N LEU A 60 2.01 -2.51 11.75
CA LEU A 60 3.43 -2.63 12.08
C LEU A 60 3.84 -1.63 13.18
N GLU A 61 3.35 -0.39 13.12
CA GLU A 61 3.56 0.62 14.17
C GLU A 61 3.00 0.16 15.52
N GLU A 62 1.86 -0.53 15.55
CA GLU A 62 1.32 -1.11 16.79
C GLU A 62 2.21 -2.20 17.40
N VAL A 63 2.85 -3.02 16.55
CA VAL A 63 3.71 -4.13 17.01
C VAL A 63 5.12 -3.68 17.39
N MET A 64 5.68 -2.74 16.62
CA MET A 64 7.07 -2.30 16.71
C MET A 64 7.25 -1.00 17.51
N GLY A 65 6.18 -0.20 17.65
CA GLY A 65 6.23 1.18 18.11
C GLY A 65 6.39 2.15 16.93
N PRO A 66 5.66 3.28 16.91
CA PRO A 66 5.67 4.21 15.77
C PRO A 66 7.06 4.81 15.50
N ASP A 67 7.85 5.08 16.55
CA ASP A 67 9.21 5.63 16.42
C ASP A 67 10.21 4.66 15.77
N ASN A 68 9.85 3.36 15.71
CA ASN A 68 10.66 2.32 15.10
C ASN A 68 10.27 2.03 13.66
N VAL A 69 9.31 2.76 13.06
CA VAL A 69 8.88 2.54 11.67
C VAL A 69 9.21 3.78 10.83
N LEU A 70 10.16 3.63 9.91
CA LEU A 70 10.42 4.61 8.86
C LEU A 70 9.58 4.24 7.64
N PHE A 71 8.66 5.11 7.22
CA PHE A 71 7.78 4.84 6.08
C PHE A 71 8.19 5.66 4.85
N GLU A 72 8.33 5.00 3.71
CA GLU A 72 8.50 5.63 2.39
C GLU A 72 7.63 4.92 1.34
N PRO A 73 6.81 5.62 0.54
CA PRO A 73 5.98 4.95 -0.47
C PRO A 73 6.80 4.37 -1.62
N GLY A 74 8.05 4.82 -1.82
CA GLY A 74 8.87 4.39 -2.96
C GLY A 74 8.20 4.72 -4.30
N CYS A 75 8.05 3.74 -5.17
CA CYS A 75 7.43 3.93 -6.48
C CYS A 75 5.91 3.85 -6.36
N MET A 76 5.20 4.85 -6.89
CA MET A 76 3.74 4.74 -7.00
C MET A 76 3.38 3.74 -8.11
N LEU A 77 2.16 3.21 -8.08
CA LEU A 77 1.65 2.37 -9.16
C LEU A 77 1.21 3.23 -10.37
N TYR A 78 0.63 4.39 -10.10
CA TYR A 78 0.10 5.31 -11.10
C TYR A 78 0.52 6.76 -10.79
N GLU A 79 0.70 7.59 -11.82
CA GLU A 79 0.97 9.03 -11.65
C GLU A 79 -0.26 9.78 -11.11
N SER A 80 -1.45 9.32 -11.50
CA SER A 80 -2.74 9.86 -11.06
C SER A 80 -3.35 9.03 -9.94
N LYS A 81 -4.21 9.64 -9.12
CA LYS A 81 -5.07 8.90 -8.20
C LYS A 81 -6.03 7.99 -8.97
N VAL A 82 -6.22 6.78 -8.45
CA VAL A 82 -7.28 5.87 -8.90
C VAL A 82 -8.56 6.27 -8.17
N GLU A 83 -9.48 6.94 -8.85
CA GLU A 83 -10.70 7.47 -8.23
C GLU A 83 -11.87 6.47 -8.24
N ARG A 84 -11.78 5.44 -9.08
CA ARG A 84 -12.83 4.42 -9.26
C ARG A 84 -12.24 3.03 -9.25
N ALA A 85 -13.05 2.05 -8.86
CA ALA A 85 -12.70 0.65 -9.01
C ALA A 85 -12.48 0.30 -10.49
N ILE A 86 -11.48 -0.55 -10.77
CA ILE A 86 -11.25 -1.08 -12.10
C ILE A 86 -12.07 -2.36 -12.23
N PHE A 87 -13.16 -2.29 -13.00
CA PHE A 87 -14.04 -3.44 -13.26
C PHE A 87 -13.57 -4.23 -14.48
N PHE A 88 -13.97 -5.50 -14.57
CA PHE A 88 -13.72 -6.29 -15.77
C PHE A 88 -14.52 -5.70 -16.95
N PRO A 89 -13.96 -5.69 -18.17
CA PRO A 89 -14.57 -5.05 -19.34
C PRO A 89 -15.99 -5.52 -19.73
N GLY A 90 -16.49 -6.60 -19.13
CA GLY A 90 -17.84 -7.12 -19.34
C GLY A 90 -18.90 -6.63 -18.34
N ASP A 91 -18.49 -6.02 -17.22
CA ASP A 91 -19.38 -5.63 -16.11
C ASP A 91 -19.87 -4.18 -16.20
N VAL A 92 -19.37 -3.41 -17.17
CA VAL A 92 -19.69 -1.99 -17.36
C VAL A 92 -19.89 -1.67 -18.84
N GLN A 93 -20.89 -0.83 -19.15
CA GLN A 93 -20.99 -0.25 -20.49
C GLN A 93 -19.71 0.53 -20.79
N LYS A 94 -19.19 0.46 -22.03
CA LYS A 94 -18.02 1.23 -22.45
C LYS A 94 -18.23 2.71 -22.08
N GLU A 95 -17.58 3.17 -21.02
CA GLU A 95 -17.48 4.61 -20.75
C GLU A 95 -16.61 5.21 -21.86
N GLU A 96 -17.12 6.27 -22.52
CA GLU A 96 -16.29 7.09 -23.40
C GLU A 96 -15.23 7.78 -22.53
N GLY A 97 -13.96 7.44 -22.78
CA GLY A 97 -12.83 7.90 -21.97
C GLY A 97 -12.43 6.88 -20.92
N GLY A 98 -11.84 5.77 -21.36
CA GLY A 98 -11.13 4.89 -20.43
C GLY A 98 -10.11 5.73 -19.68
N ASN A 99 -10.24 5.81 -18.35
CA ASN A 99 -9.19 6.30 -17.48
C ASN A 99 -8.03 5.31 -17.57
N ALA A 100 -7.26 5.40 -18.67
CA ALA A 100 -5.98 4.76 -18.79
C ALA A 100 -5.06 5.47 -17.79
N HIS A 101 -5.09 5.02 -16.54
CA HIS A 101 -4.15 5.49 -15.55
C HIS A 101 -2.75 5.17 -16.05
N GLU A 102 -1.92 6.20 -16.21
CA GLU A 102 -0.55 6.03 -16.62
C GLU A 102 0.23 5.36 -15.48
N LEU A 103 0.83 4.22 -15.79
CA LEU A 103 1.73 3.53 -14.86
C LEU A 103 2.88 4.47 -14.51
N SER A 104 3.13 4.64 -13.21
CA SER A 104 4.17 5.55 -12.78
C SER A 104 5.55 5.07 -13.22
N ARG A 105 6.35 6.01 -13.72
CA ARG A 105 7.78 5.82 -14.02
C ARG A 105 8.66 6.72 -13.17
N ASP A 106 8.07 7.43 -12.22
CA ASP A 106 8.77 8.30 -11.28
C ASP A 106 9.68 7.48 -10.35
N LEU A 107 10.98 7.60 -10.59
CA LEU A 107 12.03 6.99 -9.77
C LEU A 107 12.52 7.93 -8.66
N GLY A 108 12.00 9.15 -8.56
CA GLY A 108 12.51 10.21 -7.68
C GLY A 108 12.48 9.84 -6.19
N ARG A 109 11.53 9.00 -5.78
CA ARG A 109 11.39 8.53 -4.39
C ARG A 109 12.22 7.28 -4.05
N ILE A 110 12.85 6.64 -5.03
CA ILE A 110 13.71 5.46 -4.76
C ILE A 110 14.86 5.85 -3.84
N LYS A 111 15.46 7.03 -4.04
CA LYS A 111 16.55 7.50 -3.19
C LYS A 111 16.13 7.60 -1.72
N LEU A 112 14.95 8.16 -1.45
CA LEU A 112 14.40 8.27 -0.09
C LEU A 112 14.13 6.90 0.53
N ALA A 113 13.57 5.98 -0.25
CA ALA A 113 13.38 4.60 0.17
C ALA A 113 14.72 3.90 0.54
N CYS A 114 15.77 4.09 -0.26
CA CYS A 114 17.11 3.60 0.07
C CYS A 114 17.69 4.25 1.33
N GLU A 115 17.49 5.56 1.52
CA GLU A 115 17.92 6.28 2.73
C GLU A 115 17.17 5.82 3.99
N ALA A 116 15.90 5.45 3.88
CA ALA A 116 15.15 4.85 4.99
C ALA A 116 15.67 3.45 5.32
N SER A 117 15.88 2.62 4.30
CA SER A 117 16.41 1.26 4.43
C SER A 117 17.78 1.22 5.10
N SER A 118 18.70 2.13 4.73
CA SER A 118 20.05 2.18 5.32
C SER A 118 20.08 2.62 6.79
N LYS A 119 19.00 3.23 7.30
CA LYS A 119 18.83 3.67 8.69
C LYS A 119 18.06 2.67 9.55
N ALA A 120 17.67 1.53 8.99
CA ALA A 120 16.84 0.52 9.64
C ALA A 120 17.59 -0.81 9.80
N ASP A 121 17.18 -1.62 10.78
CA ASP A 121 17.73 -2.95 11.02
C ASP A 121 17.17 -3.97 10.01
N ALA A 122 15.97 -3.74 9.51
CA ALA A 122 15.34 -4.54 8.47
C ALA A 122 14.45 -3.70 7.56
N THR A 123 14.26 -4.17 6.34
CA THR A 123 13.36 -3.56 5.35
C THR A 123 12.19 -4.49 5.07
N VAL A 124 10.97 -3.94 5.12
CA VAL A 124 9.73 -4.59 4.69
C VAL A 124 9.26 -3.90 3.42
N LEU A 125 9.30 -4.62 2.30
CA LEU A 125 8.84 -4.15 1.00
C LEU A 125 7.40 -4.61 0.76
N VAL A 126 6.52 -3.70 0.33
CA VAL A 126 5.08 -3.93 0.08
C VAL A 126 4.71 -3.54 -1.34
#